data_AF-A0A1U7GW89-F1
#
_entry.id   AF-A0A1U7GW89-F1
#
_cell.length_a   1.000
_cell.length_b   1.000
_cell.length_c   1.000
_cell.angle_alpha   90.00
_cell.angle_beta   90.00
_cell.angle_gamma   90.00
#
_symmetry.space_group_name_H-M   'P 1'
#
loop_
_entity.id
_entity.type
_entity.pdbx_description
1 polymer ?
#
loop_
_entity_poly.entity_id
_entity_poly.type
_entity_poly.pdbx_seq_one_letter_code
_entity_poly.pdbx_strand_id
1 'polypeptide(L)'
;MRSPELTSPTLQHFTTVLEQAVSAYRGEASDRPAVPTVVNALLQAEKAAKQKKLTYPLTSLLGQWRLCFTTGTRKRKNRGGIELGRGFYVPKFGAAHICFAATDIAADKGEISNQVKLGGLLLKFTGPARYLGKKNLLAFDFTQMQISLFGRVVYKQQIRGGQSQTEDFYNQSIAKLPFFVFFLVTEDFIVARGRGGGLAIWIKEGRRQEAGSRS
;
A
#
# COMPACT_ATOMS: atom_id res chain seq x y z
N MET A 1 -29.37 -20.40 28.44
CA MET A 1 -28.82 -19.23 27.72
C MET A 1 -27.68 -19.73 26.84
N ARG A 2 -27.88 -19.74 25.52
CA ARG A 2 -26.91 -20.27 24.54
C ARG A 2 -26.09 -19.09 24.01
N SER A 3 -24.79 -19.10 24.25
CA SER A 3 -23.85 -18.19 23.61
C SER A 3 -23.90 -18.40 22.10
N PRO A 4 -24.01 -17.34 21.27
CA PRO A 4 -23.82 -17.50 19.84
C PRO A 4 -22.31 -17.71 19.57
N GLU A 5 -21.99 -18.92 19.14
CA GLU A 5 -20.78 -19.27 18.39
C GLU A 5 -20.62 -18.28 17.22
N LEU A 6 -19.69 -17.32 17.32
CA LEU A 6 -19.24 -16.50 16.19
C LEU A 6 -18.15 -17.27 15.42
N THR A 7 -18.53 -18.31 14.70
CA THR A 7 -17.63 -19.11 13.86
C THR A 7 -17.97 -18.94 12.37
N SER A 8 -17.09 -18.22 11.65
CA SER A 8 -16.65 -18.49 10.25
C SER A 8 -17.28 -17.84 8.99
N PRO A 9 -18.59 -17.57 8.81
CA PRO A 9 -19.12 -17.16 7.49
C PRO A 9 -18.78 -15.72 7.10
N THR A 10 -18.80 -14.78 8.05
CA THR A 10 -18.48 -13.36 7.79
C THR A 10 -17.02 -13.15 7.41
N LEU A 11 -16.12 -13.99 7.92
CA LEU A 11 -14.69 -13.90 7.64
C LEU A 11 -14.35 -14.37 6.21
N GLN A 12 -15.00 -15.45 5.77
CA GLN A 12 -14.86 -15.94 4.39
C GLN A 12 -15.45 -14.96 3.38
N HIS A 13 -16.50 -14.23 3.76
CA HIS A 13 -17.20 -13.32 2.87
C HIS A 13 -16.35 -12.11 2.44
N PHE A 14 -15.67 -11.43 3.37
CA PHE A 14 -14.85 -10.26 2.96
C PHE A 14 -13.64 -10.67 2.12
N THR A 15 -13.00 -11.81 2.42
CA THR A 15 -11.84 -12.28 1.66
C THR A 15 -12.25 -12.57 0.21
N THR A 16 -13.37 -13.27 0.02
CA THR A 16 -13.94 -13.56 -1.30
C THR A 16 -14.19 -12.28 -2.10
N VAL A 17 -14.77 -11.24 -1.48
CA VAL A 17 -15.02 -9.95 -2.16
C VAL A 17 -13.72 -9.28 -2.59
N LEU A 18 -12.67 -9.30 -1.75
CA LEU A 18 -11.39 -8.69 -2.05
C LEU A 18 -10.65 -9.46 -3.16
N GLU A 19 -10.68 -10.79 -3.12
CA GLU A 19 -10.12 -11.66 -4.17
C GLU A 19 -10.86 -11.49 -5.50
N GLN A 20 -12.19 -11.38 -5.49
CA GLN A 20 -12.99 -11.09 -6.66
C GLN A 20 -12.64 -9.71 -7.24
N ALA A 21 -12.46 -8.69 -6.39
CA ALA A 21 -12.05 -7.36 -6.83
C ALA A 21 -10.66 -7.37 -7.50
N VAL A 22 -9.71 -8.13 -6.94
CA VAL A 22 -8.37 -8.34 -7.51
C VAL A 22 -8.43 -9.09 -8.85
N SER A 23 -9.16 -10.21 -8.91
CA SER A 23 -9.33 -11.03 -10.11
C SER A 23 -10.00 -10.24 -11.25
N ALA A 24 -11.07 -9.50 -10.94
CA ALA A 24 -11.74 -8.64 -11.91
C ALA A 24 -10.87 -7.46 -12.36
N TYR A 25 -9.95 -6.98 -11.51
CA TYR A 25 -8.97 -5.99 -11.92
C TYR A 25 -7.90 -6.59 -12.84
N ARG A 26 -7.41 -7.80 -12.56
CA ARG A 26 -6.48 -8.52 -13.45
C ARG A 26 -7.11 -8.85 -14.81
N GLY A 27 -8.44 -8.99 -14.86
CA GLY A 27 -9.18 -9.40 -16.05
C GLY A 27 -9.44 -10.91 -16.09
N GLU A 28 -9.23 -11.58 -14.95
CA GLU A 28 -9.42 -13.02 -14.75
C GLU A 28 -10.89 -13.35 -14.38
N ALA A 29 -11.64 -12.35 -13.91
CA ALA A 29 -13.07 -12.47 -13.61
C ALA A 29 -13.86 -11.34 -14.29
N SER A 30 -15.06 -11.67 -14.77
CA SER A 30 -15.94 -10.72 -15.45
C SER A 30 -16.72 -9.83 -14.48
N ASP A 31 -17.05 -10.35 -13.30
CA ASP A 31 -17.87 -9.63 -12.33
C ASP A 31 -17.01 -8.84 -11.33
N ARG A 32 -17.08 -7.52 -11.43
CA ARG A 32 -16.36 -6.58 -10.57
C ARG A 32 -17.28 -6.14 -9.41
N PRO A 33 -16.92 -6.41 -8.15
CA PRO A 33 -17.72 -5.97 -7.01
C PRO A 33 -17.91 -4.45 -6.99
N ALA A 34 -19.12 -4.04 -6.63
CA ALA A 34 -19.45 -2.63 -6.46
C ALA A 34 -18.55 -1.98 -5.40
N VAL A 35 -18.21 -0.70 -5.61
CA VAL A 35 -17.33 0.07 -4.72
C VAL A 35 -17.74 -0.01 -3.23
N PRO A 36 -19.03 0.16 -2.85
CA PRO A 36 -19.41 0.09 -1.44
C PRO A 36 -19.17 -1.29 -0.83
N THR A 37 -19.36 -2.35 -1.61
CA THR A 37 -19.11 -3.74 -1.20
C THR A 37 -17.63 -3.95 -0.89
N VAL A 38 -16.73 -3.44 -1.75
CA VAL A 38 -15.27 -3.49 -1.51
C VAL A 38 -14.88 -2.70 -0.26
N VAL A 39 -15.41 -1.47 -0.09
CA VAL A 39 -15.11 -0.66 1.09
C VAL A 39 -15.56 -1.37 2.37
N ASN A 40 -16.75 -1.96 2.38
CA ASN A 40 -17.23 -2.72 3.54
C ASN A 40 -16.36 -3.94 3.82
N ALA A 41 -15.94 -4.68 2.78
CA ALA A 41 -15.03 -5.82 2.92
C ALA A 41 -13.68 -5.39 3.51
N LEU A 42 -13.12 -4.25 3.07
CA LEU A 42 -11.87 -3.70 3.62
C LEU A 42 -12.00 -3.34 5.11
N LEU A 43 -13.11 -2.72 5.51
CA LEU A 43 -13.37 -2.37 6.91
C LEU A 43 -13.53 -3.63 7.78
N GLN A 44 -14.19 -4.67 7.27
CA GLN A 44 -14.32 -5.95 7.96
C GLN A 44 -12.97 -6.67 8.10
N ALA A 45 -12.17 -6.68 7.04
CA ALA A 45 -10.81 -7.24 7.06
C ALA A 45 -9.92 -6.54 8.09
N GLU A 46 -9.96 -5.21 8.16
CA GLU A 46 -9.20 -4.45 9.16
C GLU A 46 -9.64 -4.77 10.60
N LYS A 47 -10.97 -4.87 10.84
CA LYS A 47 -11.51 -5.24 12.14
C LYS A 47 -11.06 -6.66 12.53
N ALA A 48 -11.15 -7.61 11.61
CA ALA A 48 -10.75 -8.99 11.84
C ALA A 48 -9.25 -9.11 12.14
N ALA A 49 -8.40 -8.38 11.42
CA ALA A 49 -6.96 -8.37 11.66
C ALA A 49 -6.60 -7.84 13.05
N LYS A 50 -7.28 -6.79 13.52
CA LYS A 50 -7.11 -6.24 14.89
C LYS A 50 -7.55 -7.24 15.95
N GLN A 51 -8.71 -7.88 15.77
CA GLN A 51 -9.23 -8.86 16.71
C GLN A 51 -8.32 -10.09 16.84
N LYS A 52 -7.83 -10.59 15.71
CA LYS A 52 -6.92 -11.75 15.65
C LYS A 52 -5.46 -11.40 15.94
N LYS A 53 -5.14 -10.11 16.12
CA LYS A 53 -3.77 -9.60 16.29
C LYS A 53 -2.82 -10.15 15.22
N LEU A 54 -3.28 -10.20 13.97
CA LEU A 54 -2.47 -10.70 12.87
C LEU A 54 -1.19 -9.86 12.74
N THR A 55 -0.07 -10.53 12.55
CA THR A 55 1.22 -9.89 12.26
C THR A 55 1.80 -10.44 10.97
N TYR A 56 2.47 -9.59 10.21
CA TYR A 56 3.12 -9.96 8.96
C TYR A 56 4.60 -9.60 9.03
N PRO A 57 5.51 -10.47 8.55
CA PRO A 57 6.93 -10.13 8.46
C PRO A 57 7.18 -9.12 7.33
N LEU A 58 8.26 -8.34 7.43
CA LEU A 58 8.66 -7.40 6.37
C LEU A 58 8.85 -8.11 5.02
N THR A 59 9.36 -9.33 5.04
CA THR A 59 9.62 -10.15 3.85
C THR A 59 8.37 -10.38 2.99
N SER A 60 7.18 -10.46 3.60
CA SER A 60 5.92 -10.62 2.86
C SER A 60 5.50 -9.37 2.09
N LEU A 61 6.03 -8.20 2.43
CA LEU A 61 5.75 -6.93 1.76
C LEU A 61 6.70 -6.64 0.60
N LEU A 62 7.81 -7.38 0.50
CA LEU A 62 8.86 -7.08 -0.47
C LEU A 62 8.38 -7.29 -1.91
N GLY A 63 8.89 -6.42 -2.79
CA GLY A 63 8.60 -6.42 -4.21
C GLY A 63 7.73 -5.25 -4.66
N GLN A 64 7.31 -5.32 -5.91
CA GLN A 64 6.54 -4.28 -6.58
C GLN A 64 5.05 -4.62 -6.60
N TRP A 65 4.24 -3.63 -6.28
CA TRP A 65 2.79 -3.76 -6.15
C TRP A 65 2.10 -2.66 -6.93
N ARG A 66 1.13 -3.04 -7.75
CA ARG A 66 0.31 -2.12 -8.54
C ARG A 66 -0.95 -1.73 -7.77
N LEU A 67 -1.23 -0.44 -7.67
CA LEU A 67 -2.45 0.04 -7.03
C LEU A 67 -3.68 -0.34 -7.85
N CYS A 68 -4.62 -1.05 -7.22
CA CYS A 68 -5.86 -1.53 -7.82
C CYS A 68 -7.06 -0.69 -7.39
N PHE A 69 -7.18 -0.44 -6.09
CA PHE A 69 -8.32 0.25 -5.49
C PHE A 69 -7.83 1.18 -4.39
N THR A 70 -8.45 2.36 -4.27
CA THR A 70 -8.15 3.28 -3.17
C THR A 70 -9.38 4.07 -2.75
N THR A 71 -9.43 4.48 -1.48
CA THR A 71 -10.39 5.44 -0.97
C THR A 71 -9.69 6.75 -0.64
N GLY A 72 -10.27 7.86 -1.05
CA GLY A 72 -9.89 9.16 -0.50
C GLY A 72 -10.37 9.31 0.95
N THR A 73 -10.06 10.45 1.55
CA THR A 73 -10.68 10.88 2.81
C THR A 73 -11.25 12.27 2.65
N ARG A 74 -12.39 12.54 3.27
CA ARG A 74 -12.99 13.88 3.32
C ARG A 74 -12.90 14.40 4.75
N LYS A 75 -12.39 15.62 4.91
CA LYS A 75 -12.49 16.33 6.19
C LYS A 75 -13.96 16.69 6.41
N ARG A 76 -14.52 16.27 7.54
CA ARG A 76 -15.89 16.63 7.92
C ARG A 76 -15.92 18.12 8.27
N LYS A 77 -16.71 18.92 7.55
CA LYS A 77 -16.69 20.39 7.69
C LYS A 77 -17.09 20.92 9.08
N ASN A 78 -17.85 20.17 9.89
CA ASN A 78 -18.47 20.72 11.11
C ASN A 78 -18.20 19.99 12.44
N ARG A 79 -17.48 18.87 12.49
CA ARG A 79 -17.10 18.20 13.74
C ARG A 79 -15.78 17.47 13.50
N GLY A 80 -14.69 17.94 14.11
CA GLY A 80 -13.33 17.44 13.92
C GLY A 80 -13.27 15.92 13.76
N GLY A 81 -13.05 15.46 12.54
CA GLY A 81 -13.10 14.05 12.17
C GLY A 81 -12.80 13.87 10.67
N ILE A 82 -12.06 12.80 10.35
CA ILE A 82 -11.80 12.39 8.97
C ILE A 82 -12.80 11.29 8.62
N GLU A 83 -13.65 11.53 7.62
CA GLU A 83 -14.55 10.52 7.07
C GLU A 83 -13.89 9.84 5.87
N LEU A 84 -14.11 8.53 5.74
CA LEU A 84 -13.66 7.76 4.58
C LEU A 84 -14.42 8.28 3.34
N GLY A 85 -13.68 8.74 2.34
CA GLY A 85 -14.25 9.20 1.07
C GLY A 85 -14.73 8.05 0.21
N ARG A 86 -15.37 8.37 -0.92
CA ARG A 86 -15.77 7.35 -1.91
C ARG A 86 -14.53 6.62 -2.42
N GLY A 87 -14.59 5.29 -2.48
CA GLY A 87 -13.58 4.46 -3.12
C GLY A 87 -13.68 4.49 -4.64
N PHE A 88 -12.61 4.11 -5.32
CA PHE A 88 -12.62 3.88 -6.77
C PHE A 88 -11.52 2.89 -7.19
N TYR A 89 -11.76 2.24 -8.33
CA TYR A 89 -10.75 1.42 -9.00
C TYR A 89 -9.83 2.30 -9.84
N VAL A 90 -8.52 2.12 -9.70
CA VAL A 90 -7.53 2.91 -10.42
C VAL A 90 -7.47 2.48 -11.88
N PRO A 91 -7.61 3.38 -12.87
CA PRO A 91 -7.62 2.99 -14.27
C PRO A 91 -6.35 2.24 -14.70
N LYS A 92 -6.47 1.27 -15.62
CA LYS A 92 -5.33 0.45 -16.06
C LYS A 92 -4.23 1.25 -16.77
N PHE A 93 -4.57 2.35 -17.43
CA PHE A 93 -3.63 3.19 -18.19
C PHE A 93 -2.73 4.07 -17.30
N GLY A 94 -3.18 4.41 -16.09
CA GLY A 94 -2.38 5.11 -15.09
C GLY A 94 -1.77 4.09 -14.14
N ALA A 95 -0.54 3.67 -14.40
CA ALA A 95 0.11 2.65 -13.58
C ALA A 95 0.75 3.31 -12.36
N ALA A 96 0.03 3.30 -11.23
CA ALA A 96 0.59 3.65 -9.94
C ALA A 96 1.14 2.38 -9.28
N HIS A 97 2.44 2.40 -8.95
CA HIS A 97 3.11 1.29 -8.30
C HIS A 97 3.79 1.75 -7.03
N ILE A 98 3.85 0.83 -6.07
CA ILE A 98 4.61 0.97 -4.84
C ILE A 98 5.58 -0.21 -4.76
N CYS A 99 6.81 0.04 -4.36
CA CYS A 99 7.81 -1.01 -4.16
C CYS A 99 8.39 -0.92 -2.76
N PHE A 100 8.59 -2.06 -2.13
CA PHE A 100 9.27 -2.19 -0.85
C PHE A 100 10.50 -3.08 -1.02
N ALA A 101 11.66 -2.57 -0.59
CA ALA A 101 12.91 -3.30 -0.56
C ALA A 101 13.46 -3.31 0.87
N ALA A 102 14.11 -4.40 1.28
CA ALA A 102 14.82 -4.45 2.55
C ALA A 102 16.24 -3.93 2.36
N THR A 103 16.69 -3.07 3.27
CA THR A 103 18.08 -2.62 3.36
C THR A 103 18.79 -3.32 4.52
N ASP A 104 18.07 -3.56 5.62
CA ASP A 104 18.50 -4.39 6.74
C ASP A 104 17.26 -5.03 7.38
N ILE A 105 17.06 -6.33 7.14
CA ILE A 105 15.91 -7.08 7.64
C ILE A 105 15.96 -7.19 9.17
N ALA A 106 17.15 -7.36 9.77
CA ALA A 106 17.29 -7.55 11.20
C ALA A 106 16.94 -6.28 11.99
N ALA A 107 17.18 -5.11 11.38
CA ALA A 107 16.82 -3.81 11.94
C ALA A 107 15.43 -3.29 11.50
N ASP A 108 14.63 -4.11 10.80
CA ASP A 108 13.37 -3.71 10.17
C ASP A 108 13.50 -2.45 9.28
N LYS A 109 14.65 -2.26 8.63
CA LYS A 109 14.94 -1.14 7.73
C LYS A 109 14.73 -1.53 6.28
N GLY A 110 14.23 -0.58 5.49
CA GLY A 110 14.00 -0.76 4.08
C GLY A 110 14.03 0.54 3.29
N GLU A 111 13.67 0.41 2.02
CA GLU A 111 13.40 1.51 1.11
C GLU A 111 11.97 1.36 0.59
N ILE A 112 11.29 2.49 0.44
CA ILE A 112 10.02 2.57 -0.27
C ILE A 112 10.22 3.35 -1.56
N SER A 113 9.53 2.93 -2.62
CA SER A 113 9.34 3.78 -3.79
C SER A 113 7.87 3.83 -4.18
N ASN A 114 7.41 4.99 -4.63
CA ASN A 114 6.09 5.19 -5.20
C ASN A 114 6.26 5.85 -6.56
N GLN A 115 5.68 5.25 -7.59
CA GLN A 115 5.79 5.75 -8.95
C GLN A 115 4.44 5.78 -9.65
N VAL A 116 4.27 6.77 -10.52
CA VAL A 116 3.11 6.89 -11.39
C VAL A 116 3.62 7.03 -12.82
N LYS A 117 3.15 6.15 -13.70
CA LYS A 117 3.42 6.19 -15.13
C LYS A 117 2.17 6.61 -15.90
N LEU A 118 2.31 7.63 -16.75
CA LEU A 118 1.29 8.09 -17.67
C LEU A 118 1.92 8.32 -19.05
N GLY A 119 1.65 7.42 -19.99
CA GLY A 119 2.28 7.44 -21.31
C GLY A 119 3.81 7.32 -21.20
N GLY A 120 4.53 8.26 -21.82
CA GLY A 120 5.99 8.34 -21.76
C GLY A 120 6.53 8.95 -20.46
N LEU A 121 5.70 9.54 -19.61
CA LEU A 121 6.10 10.20 -18.37
C LEU A 121 6.06 9.21 -17.19
N LEU A 122 7.13 9.18 -16.40
CA LEU A 122 7.21 8.49 -15.13
C LEU A 122 7.67 9.46 -14.05
N LEU A 123 6.89 9.56 -12.98
CA LEU A 123 7.25 10.27 -11.75
C LEU A 123 7.49 9.22 -10.66
N LYS A 124 8.66 9.26 -10.02
CA LYS A 124 9.04 8.31 -8.97
C LYS A 124 9.55 9.06 -7.74
N PHE A 125 9.07 8.65 -6.58
CA PHE A 125 9.54 9.06 -5.26
C PHE A 125 10.22 7.87 -4.58
N THR A 126 11.31 8.13 -3.88
CA THR A 126 12.08 7.11 -3.14
C THR A 126 12.53 7.64 -1.79
N GLY A 127 12.72 6.76 -0.82
CA GLY A 127 13.35 7.11 0.45
C GLY A 127 13.26 6.00 1.49
N PRO A 128 13.81 6.24 2.70
CA PRO A 128 13.90 5.22 3.74
C PRO A 128 12.51 4.79 4.24
N ALA A 129 12.44 3.53 4.65
CA ALA A 129 11.30 2.93 5.29
C ALA A 129 11.73 2.17 6.56
N ARG A 130 10.85 2.17 7.56
CA ARG A 130 11.02 1.38 8.79
C ARG A 130 9.74 0.61 9.04
N TYR A 131 9.88 -0.70 9.22
CA TYR A 131 8.77 -1.57 9.53
C TYR A 131 8.67 -1.81 11.04
N LEU A 132 7.45 -1.86 11.55
CA LEU A 132 7.16 -2.26 12.92
C LEU A 132 6.25 -3.49 12.85
N GLY A 133 6.84 -4.67 12.78
CA GLY A 133 6.10 -5.93 12.57
C GLY A 133 5.00 -6.18 13.61
N LYS A 134 5.22 -5.81 14.88
CA LYS A 134 4.19 -5.92 15.94
C LYS A 134 2.93 -5.08 15.68
N LYS A 135 3.03 -4.05 14.84
CA LYS A 135 1.93 -3.13 14.50
C LYS A 135 1.50 -3.22 13.04
N ASN A 136 2.14 -4.10 12.25
CA ASN A 136 2.07 -4.12 10.78
C ASN A 136 2.20 -2.71 10.16
N LEU A 137 3.04 -1.87 10.74
CA LEU A 137 3.13 -0.46 10.39
C LEU A 137 4.44 -0.22 9.65
N LEU A 138 4.37 0.32 8.44
CA LEU A 138 5.52 0.78 7.68
C LEU A 138 5.53 2.30 7.66
N ALA A 139 6.45 2.90 8.40
CA ALA A 139 6.73 4.33 8.34
C ALA A 139 7.75 4.59 7.24
N PHE A 140 7.67 5.75 6.60
CA PHE A 140 8.60 6.11 5.54
C PHE A 140 8.81 7.61 5.46
N ASP A 141 9.82 8.03 4.71
CA ASP A 141 9.94 9.40 4.23
C ASP A 141 10.45 9.41 2.79
N PHE A 142 9.88 10.25 1.94
CA PHE A 142 10.38 10.42 0.57
C PHE A 142 11.43 11.52 0.57
N THR A 143 12.66 11.14 0.21
CA THR A 143 13.82 12.03 0.20
C THR A 143 14.28 12.35 -1.22
N GLN A 144 13.94 11.52 -2.21
CA GLN A 144 14.29 11.77 -3.62
C GLN A 144 13.06 11.72 -4.53
N MET A 145 13.07 12.60 -5.53
CA MET A 145 12.14 12.64 -6.65
C MET A 145 12.90 12.43 -7.97
N GLN A 146 12.33 11.65 -8.88
CA GLN A 146 12.83 11.43 -10.22
C GLN A 146 11.70 11.60 -11.25
N ILE A 147 12.00 12.26 -12.35
CA ILE A 147 11.14 12.35 -13.53
C ILE A 147 11.84 11.68 -14.71
N SER A 148 11.13 10.84 -15.43
CA SER A 148 11.63 10.17 -16.63
C SER A 148 10.67 10.39 -17.79
N LEU A 149 11.22 10.66 -18.98
CA LEU A 149 10.50 10.80 -20.25
C LEU A 149 10.99 9.72 -21.21
N PHE A 150 10.07 8.92 -21.74
CA PHE A 150 10.34 7.80 -22.65
C PHE A 150 11.45 6.86 -22.13
N GLY A 151 11.45 6.61 -20.82
CA GLY A 151 12.42 5.74 -20.14
C GLY A 151 13.75 6.41 -19.79
N ARG A 152 13.99 7.66 -20.21
CA ARG A 152 15.22 8.41 -19.85
C ARG A 152 14.96 9.29 -18.65
N VAL A 153 15.85 9.24 -17.65
CA VAL A 153 15.80 10.16 -16.52
C VAL A 153 16.17 11.56 -17.00
N VAL A 154 15.22 12.49 -16.91
CA VAL A 154 15.43 13.90 -17.30
C VAL A 154 15.63 14.81 -16.10
N TYR A 155 15.24 14.35 -14.92
CA TYR A 155 15.38 15.11 -13.69
C TYR A 155 15.44 14.18 -12.48
N LYS A 156 16.34 14.48 -11.55
CA LYS A 156 16.47 13.78 -10.27
C LYS A 156 16.91 14.79 -9.22
N GLN A 157 16.16 14.90 -8.13
CA GLN A 157 16.45 15.86 -7.07
C GLN A 157 16.19 15.25 -5.68
N GLN A 158 17.03 15.63 -4.71
CA GLN A 158 16.75 15.42 -3.29
C GLN A 158 15.72 16.45 -2.81
N ILE A 159 14.57 15.99 -2.34
CA ILE A 159 13.45 16.84 -1.92
C ILE A 159 13.44 17.12 -0.41
N ARG A 160 14.19 16.35 0.38
CA ARG A 160 14.41 16.55 1.81
C ARG A 160 15.90 16.34 2.12
N GLY A 161 16.46 17.19 2.97
CA GLY A 161 17.89 17.46 3.07
C GLY A 161 18.79 16.24 3.33
N GLY A 162 19.45 15.76 2.28
CA GLY A 162 20.70 15.01 2.34
C GLY A 162 20.75 13.71 3.15
N GLN A 163 21.96 13.15 3.29
CA GLN A 163 22.22 11.91 4.02
C GLN A 163 22.00 12.04 5.54
N SER A 164 22.20 13.23 6.12
CA SER A 164 22.02 13.46 7.56
C SER A 164 20.58 13.20 8.03
N GLN A 165 19.58 13.47 7.19
CA GLN A 165 18.18 13.24 7.55
C GLN A 165 17.75 11.77 7.50
N THR A 166 18.55 10.86 6.91
CA THR A 166 18.24 9.43 6.90
C THR A 166 18.46 8.81 8.28
N GLU A 167 19.52 9.22 8.99
CA GLU A 167 19.71 8.85 10.39
C GLU A 167 18.67 9.52 11.29
N ASP A 168 18.30 10.78 11.00
CA ASP A 168 17.21 11.45 11.71
C ASP A 168 15.88 10.70 11.53
N PHE A 169 15.60 10.11 10.36
CA PHE A 169 14.37 9.36 10.12
C PHE A 169 14.21 8.18 11.08
N TYR A 170 15.28 7.41 11.34
CA TYR A 170 15.19 6.24 12.22
C TYR A 170 15.06 6.61 13.70
N ASN A 171 15.47 7.82 14.09
CA ASN A 171 15.36 8.35 15.45
C ASN A 171 14.07 9.16 15.69
N GLN A 172 13.36 9.56 14.62
CA GLN A 172 12.12 10.31 14.71
C GLN A 172 10.93 9.47 15.21
N SER A 173 10.01 10.14 15.91
CA SER A 173 8.74 9.54 16.29
C SER A 173 7.87 9.26 15.06
N ILE A 174 7.43 8.00 14.92
CA ILE A 174 6.53 7.53 13.85
C ILE A 174 5.23 8.33 13.78
N ALA A 175 4.80 8.93 14.90
CA ALA A 175 3.61 9.78 14.92
C ALA A 175 3.73 11.04 14.04
N LYS A 176 4.94 11.41 13.60
CA LYS A 176 5.19 12.53 12.68
C LYS A 176 5.38 12.09 11.23
N LEU A 177 5.68 10.81 11.01
CA LEU A 177 5.98 10.26 9.69
C LEU A 177 4.70 9.84 8.95
N PRO A 178 4.70 9.86 7.60
CA PRO A 178 3.71 9.12 6.84
C PRO A 178 3.93 7.62 7.05
N PHE A 179 2.83 6.86 7.05
CA PHE A 179 2.86 5.43 7.28
C PHE A 179 1.69 4.70 6.60
N PHE A 180 1.88 3.41 6.43
CA PHE A 180 0.84 2.43 6.11
C PHE A 180 0.69 1.43 7.26
N VAL A 181 -0.54 1.08 7.60
CA VAL A 181 -0.85 -0.03 8.51
C VAL A 181 -1.48 -1.15 7.68
N PHE A 182 -0.76 -2.25 7.52
CA PHE A 182 -1.22 -3.42 6.79
C PHE A 182 -2.13 -4.28 7.67
N PHE A 183 -3.20 -4.77 7.08
CA PHE A 183 -4.15 -5.63 7.79
C PHE A 183 -4.52 -6.89 7.01
N LEU A 184 -4.20 -6.96 5.72
CA LEU A 184 -4.27 -8.18 4.93
C LEU A 184 -3.08 -8.23 3.97
N VAL A 185 -2.29 -9.30 4.04
CA VAL A 185 -1.13 -9.54 3.19
C VAL A 185 -1.24 -10.96 2.68
N THR A 186 -1.21 -11.12 1.37
CA THR A 186 -1.24 -12.41 0.67
C THR A 186 -0.09 -12.47 -0.33
N GLU A 187 0.07 -13.59 -1.01
CA GLU A 187 1.05 -13.70 -2.09
C GLU A 187 0.68 -12.82 -3.30
N ASP A 188 -0.61 -12.53 -3.50
CA ASP A 188 -1.13 -11.87 -4.69
C ASP A 188 -1.47 -10.39 -4.51
N PHE A 189 -1.79 -9.98 -3.29
CA PHE A 189 -2.18 -8.62 -2.98
C PHE A 189 -1.96 -8.25 -1.51
N ILE A 190 -1.83 -6.96 -1.28
CA ILE A 190 -1.73 -6.34 0.05
C ILE A 190 -2.78 -5.27 0.21
N VAL A 191 -3.20 -5.09 1.46
CA VAL A 191 -4.19 -4.10 1.85
C VAL A 191 -3.70 -3.33 3.06
N ALA A 192 -3.78 -2.00 2.96
CA ALA A 192 -3.34 -1.12 4.03
C ALA A 192 -4.24 0.10 4.22
N ARG A 193 -4.16 0.66 5.42
CA ARG A 193 -4.67 2.00 5.75
C ARG A 193 -3.51 2.98 5.82
N GLY A 194 -3.59 4.07 5.07
CA GLY A 194 -2.63 5.18 5.17
C GLY A 194 -2.90 6.07 6.38
N ARG A 195 -1.90 6.87 6.80
CA ARG A 195 -2.03 7.87 7.87
C ARG A 195 -3.28 8.75 7.76
N GLY A 196 -3.61 9.18 6.54
CA GLY A 196 -4.78 10.02 6.27
C GLY A 196 -6.12 9.32 6.47
N GLY A 197 -6.15 8.01 6.71
CA GLY A 197 -7.36 7.21 6.91
C GLY A 197 -7.86 6.50 5.65
N GLY A 198 -7.27 6.76 4.48
CA GLY A 198 -7.62 6.05 3.24
C GLY A 198 -7.20 4.58 3.27
N LEU A 199 -7.99 3.73 2.64
CA LEU A 199 -7.76 2.31 2.41
C LEU A 199 -7.28 2.08 0.99
N ALA A 200 -6.39 1.12 0.77
CA ALA A 200 -5.92 0.78 -0.56
C ALA A 200 -5.64 -0.72 -0.69
N ILE A 201 -5.85 -1.22 -1.91
CA ILE A 201 -5.50 -2.58 -2.36
C ILE A 201 -4.42 -2.43 -3.42
N TRP A 202 -3.28 -3.10 -3.22
CA TRP A 202 -2.27 -3.26 -4.23
C TRP A 202 -2.08 -4.72 -4.59
N ILE A 203 -1.92 -4.99 -5.89
CA ILE A 203 -1.75 -6.33 -6.46
C ILE A 203 -0.27 -6.52 -6.74
N LYS A 204 0.28 -7.69 -6.37
CA LYS A 204 1.67 -8.01 -6.65
C LYS A 204 1.91 -8.03 -8.15
N GLU A 205 2.94 -7.35 -8.58
CA GLU A 205 3.41 -7.45 -9.95
C GLU A 205 4.43 -8.59 -9.99
N GLY A 206 4.20 -9.55 -10.90
CA GLY A 206 5.17 -10.63 -11.13
C GLY A 206 6.54 -10.04 -11.44
N ARG A 207 7.61 -10.74 -11.02
CA ARG A 207 9.00 -10.31 -11.29
C ARG A 207 9.17 -10.03 -12.77
N ARG A 208 9.17 -8.75 -13.15
CA ARG A 208 9.68 -8.34 -14.46
C ARG A 208 11.20 -8.46 -14.32
N GLN A 209 11.78 -9.50 -14.90
CA GLN A 209 13.21 -9.51 -15.13
C GLN A 209 13.50 -8.27 -15.98
N GLU A 210 14.22 -7.30 -15.40
CA GLU A 210 14.90 -6.30 -16.20
C GLU A 210 15.93 -7.07 -17.03
N ALA A 211 15.58 -7.33 -18.29
CA ALA A 211 16.55 -7.79 -19.27
C ALA A 211 17.64 -6.71 -19.35
N GLY A 212 18.82 -7.06 -18.85
CA GLY A 212 20.00 -6.24 -19.01
C GLY A 212 20.26 -6.00 -20.49
N SER A 213 20.39 -4.74 -20.86
CA SER A 213 21.11 -4.34 -22.07
C SER A 213 22.18 -3.35 -21.62
N ARG A 214 23.28 -3.90 -21.10
CA ARG A 214 24.59 -3.29 -21.33
C ARG A 214 25.01 -3.75 -22.72
N SER A 215 25.09 -2.81 -23.65
CA SER A 215 25.93 -2.88 -24.84
C SER A 215 26.54 -1.50 -25.00
#